data_AF-A0A439MD84-F1
#
_entry.id   AF-A0A439MD84-F1
#
_cell.length_a   1.000
_cell.length_b   1.000
_cell.length_c   1.000
_cell.angle_alpha   90.00
_cell.angle_beta   90.00
_cell.angle_gamma   90.00
#
_symmetry.space_group_name_H-M   'P 1'
#
loop_
_entity.id
_entity.type
_entity.pdbx_description
1 polymer ?
#
loop_
_entity_poly.entity_id
_entity_poly.type
_entity_poly.pdbx_seq_one_letter_code
_entity_poly.pdbx_strand_id
1 'polypeptide(L)'
;MSEQYLPSPEPLHRAISRFGNVTVLVVGDFILDRFVNGVIERISPEAPIPVLRGRGETSAMGGAGNVVANIVSLGAAAIPVSVIGADQAGDNLMRILAEFGVDTGGLAQDANRMTSSKSRFSALNQQVLRFDEEEIKPLSDAERATLIRHFRAALAQADIVILSDYG
;
A
#
# COMPACT_ATOMS: atom_id res chain seq x y z
N MET A 1 3.51 40.70 -24.89
CA MET A 1 2.84 39.64 -24.11
C MET A 1 2.61 38.47 -25.05
N SER A 2 3.39 37.40 -24.92
CA SER A 2 3.21 36.20 -25.73
C SER A 2 2.02 35.40 -25.19
N GLU A 3 0.96 35.26 -25.98
CA GLU A 3 -0.09 34.26 -25.73
C GLU A 3 0.56 32.87 -25.78
N GLN A 4 0.68 32.22 -24.63
CA GLN A 4 1.03 30.81 -24.58
C GLN A 4 -0.19 30.01 -25.02
N TYR A 5 -0.14 29.47 -26.23
CA TYR A 5 -1.13 28.54 -26.73
C TYR A 5 -1.08 27.26 -25.87
N LEU A 6 -2.15 26.99 -25.12
CA LEU A 6 -2.27 25.73 -24.39
C LEU A 6 -2.40 24.58 -25.40
N PRO A 7 -1.61 23.49 -25.27
CA PRO A 7 -1.70 22.37 -26.18
C PRO A 7 -3.10 21.73 -26.16
N SER A 8 -3.54 21.22 -27.31
CA SER A 8 -4.81 20.50 -27.41
C SER A 8 -4.88 19.35 -26.40
N PRO A 9 -6.02 19.14 -25.71
CA PRO A 9 -6.20 18.05 -24.76
C PRO A 9 -6.38 16.67 -25.43
N GLU A 10 -6.56 16.60 -26.75
CA GLU A 10 -6.81 15.33 -27.46
C GLU A 10 -5.76 14.23 -27.22
N PRO A 11 -4.44 14.50 -27.23
CA PRO A 11 -3.45 13.47 -26.97
C PRO A 11 -3.60 12.88 -25.56
N LEU A 12 -3.94 13.72 -24.58
CA LEU A 12 -4.16 13.29 -23.20
C LEU A 12 -5.40 12.41 -23.07
N HIS A 13 -6.54 12.82 -23.65
CA HIS A 13 -7.74 12.00 -23.66
C HIS A 13 -7.50 10.63 -24.30
N ARG A 14 -6.79 10.59 -25.44
CA ARG A 14 -6.44 9.30 -26.08
C ARG A 14 -5.55 8.43 -25.21
N ALA A 15 -4.64 9.01 -24.43
CA ALA A 15 -3.80 8.25 -23.51
C ALA A 15 -4.62 7.66 -22.35
N ILE A 16 -5.47 8.48 -21.71
CA ILE A 16 -6.33 8.07 -20.59
C ILE A 16 -7.28 6.94 -21.02
N SER A 17 -7.90 7.04 -22.19
CA SER A 17 -8.82 6.01 -22.70
C SER A 17 -8.17 4.63 -22.90
N ARG A 18 -6.84 4.54 -22.87
CA ARG A 18 -6.10 3.28 -23.05
C ARG A 18 -5.67 2.63 -21.73
N PHE A 19 -5.82 3.30 -20.58
CA PHE A 19 -5.38 2.76 -19.29
C PHE A 19 -6.06 1.44 -18.93
N GLY A 20 -7.34 1.27 -19.26
CA GLY A 20 -8.07 0.02 -19.02
C GLY A 20 -7.51 -1.22 -19.73
N ASN A 21 -6.60 -1.04 -20.69
CA ASN A 21 -5.94 -2.14 -21.40
C ASN A 21 -4.54 -2.44 -20.88
N VAL A 22 -4.07 -1.74 -19.83
CA VAL A 22 -2.72 -1.87 -19.29
C VAL A 22 -2.78 -2.73 -18.04
N THR A 23 -1.90 -3.72 -17.97
CA THR A 23 -1.66 -4.54 -16.79
C THR A 23 -0.30 -4.21 -16.20
N VAL A 24 -0.27 -3.81 -14.92
CA VAL A 24 0.94 -3.39 -14.22
C VAL A 24 1.28 -4.40 -13.12
N LEU A 25 2.44 -5.04 -13.23
CA LEU A 25 3.01 -5.85 -12.17
C LEU A 25 3.70 -4.94 -11.14
N VAL A 26 3.23 -4.98 -9.90
CA VAL A 26 3.81 -4.21 -8.79
C VAL A 26 4.52 -5.17 -7.84
N VAL A 27 5.84 -5.04 -7.76
CA VAL A 27 6.69 -5.81 -6.85
C VAL A 27 7.24 -4.87 -5.80
N GLY A 28 7.10 -5.19 -4.52
CA GLY A 28 7.66 -4.34 -3.47
C GLY A 28 7.04 -4.56 -2.12
N ASP A 29 7.25 -3.59 -1.22
CA ASP A 29 6.86 -3.71 0.17
C ASP A 29 5.42 -3.23 0.38
N PHE A 30 4.54 -4.16 0.76
CA PHE A 30 3.16 -3.84 1.12
C PHE A 30 3.10 -3.49 2.60
N ILE A 31 2.57 -2.30 2.88
CA ILE A 31 2.52 -1.74 4.23
C ILE A 31 1.05 -1.51 4.59
N LEU A 32 0.62 -1.92 5.78
CA LEU A 32 -0.70 -1.55 6.28
C LEU A 32 -0.66 -0.18 6.95
N ASP A 33 -1.29 0.82 6.34
CA ASP A 33 -1.47 2.13 6.97
C ASP A 33 -2.75 2.11 7.83
N ARG A 34 -2.62 2.40 9.12
CA ARG A 34 -3.77 2.54 10.05
C ARG A 34 -3.90 3.98 10.50
N PHE A 35 -5.12 4.50 10.52
CA PHE A 35 -5.43 5.86 10.92
C PHE A 35 -6.39 5.83 12.10
N VAL A 36 -5.90 6.24 13.27
CA VAL A 36 -6.67 6.30 14.50
C VAL A 36 -6.98 7.76 14.79
N ASN A 37 -8.25 8.12 14.67
CA ASN A 37 -8.72 9.48 14.95
C ASN A 37 -9.34 9.56 16.33
N GLY A 38 -9.05 10.61 17.08
CA GLY A 38 -9.56 10.77 18.43
C GLY A 38 -9.55 12.20 18.94
N VAL A 39 -9.81 12.32 20.24
CA VAL A 39 -9.73 13.59 20.97
C VAL A 39 -8.79 13.45 22.17
N ILE A 40 -8.07 14.53 22.46
CA ILE A 40 -7.19 14.64 23.62
C ILE A 40 -7.87 15.59 24.60
N GLU A 41 -8.33 15.06 25.73
CA GLU A 41 -9.05 15.83 26.76
C GLU A 41 -8.19 16.02 28.03
N ARG A 42 -7.15 15.20 28.20
CA ARG A 42 -6.32 15.19 29.41
C ARG A 42 -4.90 14.67 29.15
N ILE A 43 -4.04 14.95 30.11
CA ILE A 43 -2.70 14.34 30.24
C ILE A 43 -2.80 13.09 31.13
N SER A 44 -1.96 12.10 30.88
CA SER A 44 -1.88 10.89 31.69
C SER A 44 -1.39 11.22 33.12
N PRO A 45 -1.97 10.63 34.17
CA PRO A 45 -1.44 10.77 35.53
C PRO A 45 -0.13 9.98 35.73
N GLU A 46 0.19 9.03 34.84
CA GLU A 46 1.36 8.15 34.93
C GLU A 46 2.61 8.75 34.27
N ALA A 47 2.43 9.62 33.28
CA ALA A 47 3.51 10.27 32.55
C ALA A 47 2.99 11.56 31.88
N PRO A 48 3.86 12.55 31.59
CA PRO A 48 3.47 13.81 30.95
C PRO A 48 3.19 13.64 29.44
N ILE A 49 2.29 12.71 29.09
CA ILE A 49 1.88 12.38 27.72
C ILE A 49 0.36 12.55 27.56
N PRO A 50 -0.13 12.97 26.38
CA PRO A 50 -1.57 13.09 26.13
C PRO A 50 -2.26 11.73 26.10
N VAL A 51 -3.51 11.67 26.59
CA VAL A 51 -4.37 10.49 26.44
C VAL A 51 -5.30 10.72 25.25
N LEU A 52 -5.13 9.92 24.20
CA LEU A 52 -6.02 9.93 23.04
C LEU A 52 -7.22 9.00 23.27
N ARG A 53 -8.44 9.56 23.33
CA ARG A 53 -9.68 8.77 23.27
C ARG A 53 -10.04 8.54 21.80
N GLY A 54 -9.85 7.31 21.32
CA GLY A 54 -10.19 6.92 19.95
C GLY A 54 -11.69 7.06 19.65
N ARG A 55 -12.00 7.55 18.44
CA ARG A 55 -13.38 7.68 17.90
C ARG A 55 -13.62 6.81 16.67
N GLY A 56 -12.57 6.23 16.11
CA GLY A 56 -12.64 5.37 14.96
C GLY A 56 -11.26 5.04 14.43
N GLU A 57 -11.19 3.94 13.70
CA GLU A 57 -9.99 3.47 13.02
C GLU A 57 -10.34 3.14 11.58
N THR A 58 -9.48 3.52 10.65
CA THR A 58 -9.57 3.13 9.25
C THR A 58 -8.22 2.59 8.79
N SER A 59 -8.25 1.56 7.96
CA SER A 59 -7.05 0.95 7.38
C SER A 59 -7.00 1.21 5.89
N ALA A 60 -5.80 1.42 5.36
CA ALA A 60 -5.53 1.59 3.95
C ALA A 60 -4.24 0.85 3.55
N MET A 61 -4.07 0.67 2.25
CA MET A 61 -2.85 0.12 1.68
C MET A 61 -1.80 1.22 1.55
N GLY A 62 -0.65 1.02 2.18
CA GLY A 62 0.56 1.82 2.04
C GLY A 62 1.62 1.10 1.19
N GLY A 63 2.75 1.78 0.98
CA GLY A 63 3.86 1.24 0.20
C GLY A 63 3.47 0.87 -1.23
N ALA A 64 3.88 -0.32 -1.67
CA ALA A 64 3.48 -0.91 -2.95
C ALA A 64 1.95 -1.05 -3.10
N GLY A 65 1.21 -1.20 -2.00
CA GLY A 65 -0.25 -1.25 -2.02
C GLY A 65 -0.89 0.09 -2.42
N ASN A 66 -0.28 1.23 -2.07
CA ASN A 66 -0.73 2.55 -2.55
C ASN A 66 -0.49 2.71 -4.07
N VAL A 67 0.60 2.12 -4.59
CA VAL A 67 0.85 2.07 -6.04
C VAL A 67 -0.26 1.28 -6.74
N VAL A 68 -0.61 0.10 -6.21
CA VAL A 68 -1.74 -0.71 -6.69
C VAL A 68 -3.05 0.09 -6.69
N ALA A 69 -3.37 0.76 -5.58
CA ALA A 69 -4.58 1.59 -5.48
C ALA A 69 -4.65 2.68 -6.56
N ASN A 70 -3.52 3.34 -6.83
CA ASN A 70 -3.44 4.37 -7.87
C ASN A 70 -3.64 3.77 -9.27
N ILE A 71 -3.04 2.61 -9.58
CA ILE A 71 -3.22 1.93 -10.87
C ILE A 71 -4.68 1.56 -11.10
N VAL A 72 -5.32 0.97 -10.10
CA VAL A 72 -6.74 0.55 -10.19
C VAL A 72 -7.66 1.76 -10.31
N SER A 73 -7.39 2.87 -9.59
CA SER A 73 -8.21 4.08 -9.71
C SER A 73 -8.11 4.76 -11.08
N LEU A 74 -7.03 4.54 -11.82
CA LEU A 74 -6.86 4.94 -13.22
C LEU A 74 -7.56 4.00 -14.21
N GLY A 75 -8.19 2.93 -13.74
CA GLY A 75 -8.91 1.92 -14.53
C GLY A 75 -8.04 0.80 -15.07
N ALA A 76 -6.73 0.80 -14.80
CA ALA A 76 -5.80 -0.25 -15.23
C ALA A 76 -5.83 -1.46 -14.29
N ALA A 77 -5.33 -2.60 -14.76
CA ALA A 77 -5.17 -3.80 -13.93
C ALA A 77 -3.82 -3.78 -13.19
N ALA A 78 -3.82 -4.28 -11.96
CA ALA A 78 -2.61 -4.39 -11.14
C ALA A 78 -2.41 -5.84 -10.67
N ILE A 79 -1.17 -6.35 -10.75
CA ILE A 79 -0.78 -7.66 -10.23
C ILE A 79 0.22 -7.43 -9.08
N PRO A 80 -0.20 -7.57 -7.80
CA PRO A 80 0.69 -7.41 -6.67
C PRO A 80 1.56 -8.67 -6.47
N VAL A 81 2.86 -8.49 -6.27
CA VAL A 81 3.79 -9.57 -5.92
C VAL A 81 4.68 -9.13 -4.75
N SER A 82 4.60 -9.89 -3.64
CA SER A 82 5.39 -9.60 -2.43
C SER A 82 5.39 -10.81 -1.48
N VAL A 83 6.16 -10.69 -0.41
CA VAL A 83 6.10 -11.57 0.76
C VAL A 83 5.66 -10.72 1.95
N ILE A 84 4.54 -11.09 2.56
CA ILE A 84 3.96 -10.44 3.74
C ILE A 84 3.90 -11.44 4.90
N GLY A 85 3.59 -10.97 6.10
CA GLY A 85 3.40 -11.84 7.25
C GLY A 85 2.10 -12.63 7.18
N ALA A 86 2.11 -13.84 7.75
CA ALA A 86 0.88 -14.56 8.09
C ALA A 86 0.32 -14.04 9.43
N ASP A 87 -0.09 -12.77 9.43
CA ASP A 87 -0.54 -12.03 10.61
C ASP A 87 -1.77 -11.16 10.29
N GLN A 88 -2.33 -10.54 11.34
CA GLN A 88 -3.54 -9.73 11.22
C GLN A 88 -3.38 -8.54 10.27
N ALA A 89 -2.16 -8.01 10.11
CA ALA A 89 -1.89 -6.91 9.19
C ALA A 89 -1.85 -7.41 7.73
N GLY A 90 -1.26 -8.57 7.49
CA GLY A 90 -1.27 -9.26 6.20
C GLY A 90 -2.70 -9.62 5.76
N ASP A 91 -3.50 -10.20 6.65
CA ASP A 91 -4.90 -10.53 6.37
C ASP A 91 -5.73 -9.28 6.02
N ASN A 92 -5.46 -8.14 6.67
CA ASN A 92 -6.10 -6.88 6.34
C ASN A 92 -5.70 -6.36 4.96
N LEU A 93 -4.42 -6.44 4.59
CA LEU A 93 -3.97 -6.07 3.24
C LEU A 93 -4.68 -6.91 2.17
N MET A 94 -4.74 -8.23 2.37
CA MET A 94 -5.41 -9.15 1.46
C MET A 94 -6.90 -8.79 1.29
N ARG A 95 -7.59 -8.50 2.40
CA ARG A 95 -8.99 -8.05 2.37
C ARG A 95 -9.15 -6.73 1.61
N ILE A 96 -8.34 -5.72 1.89
CA ILE A 96 -8.45 -4.41 1.24
C ILE A 96 -8.16 -4.54 -0.26
N LEU A 97 -7.15 -5.33 -0.66
CA LEU A 97 -6.88 -5.59 -2.08
C LEU A 97 -8.08 -6.26 -2.78
N ALA A 98 -8.69 -7.26 -2.15
CA ALA A 98 -9.88 -7.93 -2.68
C ALA A 98 -11.08 -6.97 -2.82
N GLU A 99 -11.26 -6.03 -1.88
CA GLU A 99 -12.28 -4.96 -1.99
C GLU A 99 -12.04 -4.03 -3.18
N PHE A 100 -10.79 -3.86 -3.60
CA PHE A 100 -10.41 -3.15 -4.83
C PHE A 100 -10.50 -4.01 -6.10
N GLY A 101 -10.94 -5.27 -6.00
CA GLY A 101 -11.03 -6.20 -7.13
C GLY A 101 -9.67 -6.69 -7.63
N VAL A 102 -8.64 -6.62 -6.81
CA VAL A 102 -7.28 -7.05 -7.15
C VAL A 102 -7.06 -8.51 -6.76
N ASP A 103 -6.52 -9.31 -7.67
CA ASP A 103 -6.08 -10.67 -7.37
C ASP A 103 -4.84 -10.64 -6.46
N THR A 104 -4.94 -11.33 -5.32
CA THR A 104 -3.88 -11.39 -4.31
C THR A 104 -2.99 -12.63 -4.45
N GLY A 105 -3.15 -13.45 -5.49
CA GLY A 105 -2.39 -14.69 -5.68
C GLY A 105 -0.86 -14.52 -5.74
N GLY A 106 -0.37 -13.32 -6.05
CA GLY A 106 1.05 -12.99 -6.04
C GLY A 106 1.62 -12.64 -4.65
N LEU A 107 0.77 -12.45 -3.64
CA LEU A 107 1.18 -12.18 -2.26
C LEU A 107 1.35 -13.49 -1.48
N ALA A 108 2.59 -13.80 -1.11
CA ALA A 108 2.90 -14.94 -0.26
C ALA A 108 2.88 -14.52 1.22
N GLN A 109 2.15 -15.27 2.05
CA GLN A 109 2.19 -15.10 3.51
C GLN A 109 3.23 -16.04 4.13
N ASP A 110 4.12 -15.52 4.98
CA ASP A 110 5.09 -16.30 5.77
C ASP A 110 4.87 -16.06 7.27
N ALA A 111 4.71 -17.14 8.04
CA ALA A 111 4.48 -17.07 9.49
C ALA A 111 5.70 -16.59 10.29
N ASN A 112 6.88 -16.58 9.70
CA ASN A 112 8.10 -16.09 10.31
C ASN A 112 8.39 -14.64 9.95
N ARG A 113 7.55 -13.97 9.14
CA ARG A 113 7.68 -12.56 8.79
C ARG A 113 6.56 -11.75 9.42
N MET A 114 6.88 -10.53 9.85
CA MET A 114 5.88 -9.54 10.22
C MET A 114 5.53 -8.67 9.01
N THR A 115 4.24 -8.46 8.77
CA THR A 115 3.76 -7.46 7.82
C THR A 115 4.02 -6.06 8.36
N SER A 116 4.72 -5.23 7.59
CA SER A 116 4.96 -3.85 7.96
C SER A 116 3.65 -3.07 8.11
N SER A 117 3.52 -2.31 9.19
CA SER A 117 2.36 -1.45 9.41
C SER A 117 2.73 -0.12 10.06
N LYS A 118 1.98 0.92 9.73
CA LYS A 118 2.22 2.30 10.16
C LYS A 118 0.92 2.89 10.70
N SER A 119 0.81 2.95 12.03
CA SER A 119 -0.35 3.55 12.70
C SER A 119 -0.12 5.04 12.94
N ARG A 120 -1.03 5.87 12.44
CA ARG A 120 -1.02 7.33 12.59
C ARG A 120 -2.16 7.73 13.52
N PHE A 121 -1.81 8.34 14.64
CA PHE A 121 -2.76 8.79 15.64
C PHE A 121 -2.94 10.29 15.50
N SER A 122 -4.19 10.73 15.33
CA SER A 122 -4.50 12.13 15.05
C SER A 122 -5.61 12.66 15.96
N ALA A 123 -5.47 13.92 16.36
CA ALA A 123 -6.49 14.69 17.08
C ALA A 123 -6.50 16.13 16.56
N LEU A 124 -7.68 16.77 16.49
CA LEU A 124 -7.83 18.15 16.00
C LEU A 124 -7.15 18.39 14.63
N ASN A 125 -7.23 17.41 13.72
CA ASN A 125 -6.58 17.42 12.41
C ASN A 125 -5.04 17.54 12.45
N GLN A 126 -4.41 17.21 13.57
CA GLN A 126 -2.96 17.15 13.73
C GLN A 126 -2.53 15.73 14.07
N GLN A 127 -1.42 15.27 13.48
CA GLN A 127 -0.81 14.01 13.84
C GLN A 127 -0.07 14.17 15.17
N VAL A 128 -0.37 13.28 16.11
CA VAL A 128 0.15 13.31 17.49
C VAL A 128 1.21 12.24 17.69
N LEU A 129 1.01 11.06 17.09
CA LEU A 129 1.93 9.94 17.20
C LEU A 129 1.96 9.14 15.89
N ARG A 130 3.12 8.56 15.60
CA ARG A 130 3.27 7.48 14.63
C ARG A 130 3.84 6.27 15.35
N PHE A 131 3.22 5.12 15.16
CA PHE A 131 3.68 3.84 15.67
C PHE A 131 3.95 2.91 14.48
N ASP A 132 5.20 2.51 14.34
CA ASP A 132 5.68 1.72 13.23
C ASP A 132 5.98 0.31 13.74
N GLU A 133 5.35 -0.69 13.13
CA GLU A 133 5.66 -2.10 13.34
C GLU A 133 6.29 -2.60 12.05
N GLU A 134 7.60 -2.81 12.03
CA GLU A 134 8.32 -3.31 10.87
C GLU A 134 9.47 -4.24 11.28
N GLU A 135 9.80 -5.17 10.39
CA GLU A 135 10.95 -6.05 10.54
C GLU A 135 11.89 -5.85 9.34
N ILE A 136 12.99 -5.13 9.55
CA ILE A 136 14.00 -4.87 8.52
C ILE A 136 14.92 -6.07 8.44
N LYS A 137 14.46 -7.14 7.76
CA LYS A 137 15.27 -8.33 7.49
C LYS A 137 15.22 -8.75 6.03
N PRO A 138 16.36 -9.19 5.47
CA PRO A 138 16.39 -9.79 4.14
C PRO A 138 15.42 -10.97 4.02
N LEU A 139 14.91 -11.21 2.81
CA LEU A 139 14.22 -12.45 2.50
C LEU A 139 15.16 -13.64 2.68
N SER A 140 14.68 -14.66 3.37
CA SER A 140 15.25 -16.01 3.36
C SER A 140 15.25 -16.59 1.95
N ASP A 141 16.02 -17.66 1.73
CA ASP A 141 16.08 -18.32 0.43
C ASP A 141 14.71 -18.87 -0.01
N ALA A 142 13.90 -19.34 0.93
CA ALA A 142 12.55 -19.85 0.66
C ALA A 142 11.59 -18.71 0.25
N GLU A 143 11.60 -17.60 0.97
CA GLU A 143 10.81 -16.41 0.64
C GLU A 143 11.23 -15.84 -0.72
N ARG A 144 12.55 -15.73 -0.97
CA ARG A 144 13.10 -15.25 -2.24
C ARG A 144 12.71 -16.14 -3.41
N ALA A 145 12.81 -17.47 -3.26
CA ALA A 145 12.41 -18.42 -4.29
C ALA A 145 10.91 -18.31 -4.62
N THR A 146 10.07 -18.10 -3.60
CA THR A 146 8.63 -17.87 -3.76
C THR A 146 8.34 -16.56 -4.48
N LEU A 147 8.98 -15.46 -4.07
CA LEU A 147 8.83 -14.16 -4.73
C LEU A 147 9.22 -14.25 -6.22
N ILE A 148 10.37 -14.87 -6.54
CA ILE A 148 10.83 -15.04 -7.92
C ILE A 148 9.86 -15.89 -8.74
N ARG A 149 9.28 -16.93 -8.15
CA ARG A 149 8.27 -17.77 -8.82
C ARG A 149 7.02 -16.97 -9.17
N HIS A 150 6.48 -16.21 -8.21
CA HIS A 150 5.29 -15.37 -8.44
C HIS A 150 5.59 -14.26 -9.45
N PHE A 151 6.75 -13.61 -9.33
CA PHE A 151 7.21 -12.61 -10.29
C PHE A 151 7.24 -13.16 -11.72
N ARG A 152 7.87 -14.32 -11.95
CA ARG A 152 7.94 -14.93 -13.29
C ARG A 152 6.57 -15.28 -13.86
N ALA A 153 5.65 -15.78 -13.02
CA ALA A 153 4.29 -16.09 -13.44
C ALA A 153 3.49 -14.83 -13.83
N ALA A 154 3.66 -13.75 -13.07
CA ALA A 154 3.01 -12.46 -13.33
C ALA A 154 3.62 -11.71 -14.52
N LEU A 155 4.93 -11.82 -14.72
CA LEU A 155 5.66 -11.11 -15.78
C LEU A 155 5.13 -11.44 -17.19
N ALA A 156 4.67 -12.67 -17.40
CA ALA A 156 4.09 -13.09 -18.69
C ALA A 156 2.77 -12.37 -19.05
N GLN A 157 2.14 -11.70 -18.08
CA GLN A 157 0.83 -11.05 -18.21
C GLN A 157 0.91 -9.52 -18.10
N ALA A 158 2.08 -8.97 -17.78
CA ALA A 158 2.24 -7.56 -17.46
C ALA A 158 2.86 -6.78 -18.63
N ASP A 159 2.33 -5.57 -18.88
CA ASP A 159 2.89 -4.61 -19.83
C ASP A 159 4.01 -3.77 -19.18
N ILE A 160 3.90 -3.54 -17.87
CA ILE A 160 4.76 -2.68 -17.08
C ILE A 160 5.11 -3.38 -15.77
N VAL A 161 6.37 -3.24 -15.35
CA VAL A 161 6.82 -3.64 -14.00
C VAL A 161 7.18 -2.40 -13.21
N ILE A 162 6.64 -2.29 -12.00
CA ILE A 162 7.04 -1.29 -11.01
C ILE A 162 7.69 -2.02 -9.83
N LEU A 163 8.91 -1.59 -9.50
CA LEU A 163 9.60 -1.99 -8.28
C LEU A 163 9.41 -0.87 -7.25
N SER A 164 8.74 -1.19 -6.15
CA SER A 164 8.30 -0.26 -5.12
C SER A 164 8.96 -0.60 -3.79
N ASP A 165 10.23 -0.23 -3.68
CA ASP A 165 11.11 -0.50 -2.54
C ASP A 165 10.96 0.59 -1.47
N TYR A 166 10.70 0.19 -0.22
CA TYR A 166 10.51 1.08 0.93
C TYR A 166 11.55 0.90 2.06
N GLY A 167 12.63 0.13 1.83
CA GLY A 167 13.83 0.12 2.69
C GLY A 167 13.99 -1.06 3.63
#